data_AF-A0A2G9XZQ6-F1
#
_entry.id   AF-A0A2G9XZQ6-F1
#
_cell.length_a   1.000
_cell.length_b   1.000
_cell.length_c   1.000
_cell.angle_alpha   90.00
_cell.angle_beta   90.00
_cell.angle_gamma   90.00
#
_symmetry.space_group_name_H-M   'P 1'
#
loop_
_entity.id
_entity.type
_entity.pdbx_description
1 polymer ?
#
loop_
_entity_poly.entity_id
_entity_poly.type
_entity_poly.pdbx_seq_one_letter_code
_entity_poly.pdbx_strand_id
1 'polypeptide(L)'
;MDIMDAQMRISLKTNATGIRAMGIKMGCRMLILLISVFVFSTQCPVYAQPREPDPNTSDPRWRKRGIMDGNMVRTLFYNDGEIGRNDEPFSGEWPKGSGHIHLDGVAVLVMAECIDNSGNTIHPMETMYYEFMDMNPETNQPMGWAPLPGYCNYYQDSPAMSDDPESWPDRWPDKPLDWGGYWNGYFGKGVKNADLETYYVMDDNQDVEWDFSP
;
A
#
# COMPACT_ATOMS: atom_id res chain seq x y z
N MET A 1 10.05 -2.23 -21.45
CA MET A 1 10.57 -1.64 -20.21
C MET A 1 9.80 -2.37 -19.16
N ASP A 2 10.45 -3.39 -18.62
CA ASP A 2 9.77 -4.52 -17.99
C ASP A 2 9.78 -4.23 -16.49
N ILE A 3 8.62 -3.81 -16.00
CA ILE A 3 8.43 -3.26 -14.65
C ILE A 3 7.71 -4.33 -13.82
N MET A 4 8.19 -4.57 -12.61
CA MET A 4 7.42 -5.21 -11.53
C MET A 4 6.76 -4.09 -10.75
N ASP A 5 5.44 -4.17 -10.53
CA ASP A 5 4.70 -3.15 -9.79
C ASP A 5 3.95 -3.80 -8.62
N ALA A 6 4.15 -3.30 -7.42
CA ALA A 6 3.34 -3.69 -6.27
C ALA A 6 2.38 -2.54 -5.97
N GLN A 7 1.09 -2.76 -6.21
CA GLN A 7 0.08 -1.82 -5.78
C GLN A 7 -0.26 -2.07 -4.31
N MET A 8 0.55 -1.50 -3.44
CA MET A 8 0.21 -1.34 -2.03
C MET A 8 -0.73 -0.15 -1.88
N ARG A 9 -1.93 -0.37 -1.35
CA ARG A 9 -2.83 0.72 -0.97
C ARG A 9 -3.00 0.76 0.54
N ILE A 10 -2.62 1.89 1.10
CA ILE A 10 -2.75 2.18 2.53
C ILE A 10 -4.04 2.98 2.71
N SER A 11 -4.97 2.43 3.48
CA SER A 11 -6.20 3.13 3.85
C SER A 11 -5.98 3.82 5.19
N LEU A 12 -5.47 5.04 5.17
CA LEU A 12 -5.42 5.89 6.36
C LEU A 12 -6.80 6.51 6.57
N LYS A 13 -7.37 6.32 7.75
CA LYS A 13 -8.60 7.03 8.12
C LYS A 13 -8.24 8.41 8.70
N THR A 14 -7.84 9.35 7.84
CA THR A 14 -7.52 10.73 8.27
C THR A 14 -8.18 11.79 7.38
N ASN A 15 -8.74 12.84 8.00
CA ASN A 15 -9.39 13.97 7.33
C ASN A 15 -8.42 15.17 7.23
N ALA A 16 -7.69 15.32 6.12
CA ALA A 16 -6.86 16.52 5.87
C ALA A 16 -7.52 17.47 4.87
N THR A 17 -8.02 18.61 5.32
CA THR A 17 -8.57 19.68 4.46
C THR A 17 -7.70 20.93 4.48
N GLY A 18 -7.26 21.37 3.28
CA GLY A 18 -7.11 22.78 2.94
C GLY A 18 -5.70 23.26 2.55
N ILE A 19 -5.51 23.58 1.27
CA ILE A 19 -4.43 24.48 0.82
C ILE A 19 -5.09 25.77 0.32
N ARG A 20 -4.84 26.89 1.01
CA ARG A 20 -5.20 28.24 0.51
C ARG A 20 -3.99 28.85 -0.17
N ALA A 21 -4.09 29.09 -1.48
CA ALA A 21 -3.09 29.84 -2.23
C ALA A 21 -3.32 31.36 -2.09
N MET A 22 -2.30 32.08 -1.61
CA MET A 22 -2.27 33.54 -1.50
C MET A 22 -1.66 34.13 -2.78
N GLY A 23 -2.37 35.05 -3.44
CA GLY A 23 -1.99 35.58 -4.75
C GLY A 23 -0.88 36.64 -4.69
N ILE A 24 0.17 36.45 -5.50
CA ILE A 24 1.24 37.43 -5.76
C ILE A 24 1.10 37.91 -7.21
N LYS A 25 1.15 39.22 -7.47
CA LYS A 25 1.11 39.81 -8.82
C LYS A 25 2.53 39.89 -9.41
N MET A 26 2.75 39.30 -10.59
CA MET A 26 4.06 39.34 -11.29
C MET A 26 3.88 39.57 -12.81
N GLY A 27 4.88 40.22 -13.44
CA GLY A 27 4.80 40.73 -14.81
C GLY A 27 4.79 39.69 -15.95
N CYS A 28 4.16 40.05 -17.07
CA CYS A 28 3.70 39.18 -18.15
C CYS A 28 4.76 38.25 -18.80
N ARG A 29 6.05 38.64 -18.85
CA ARG A 29 7.13 37.80 -19.42
C ARG A 29 7.69 36.76 -18.45
N MET A 30 7.74 37.08 -17.16
CA MET A 30 8.08 36.12 -16.10
C MET A 30 6.90 35.18 -15.82
N LEU A 31 5.67 35.68 -16.01
CA LEU A 31 4.42 34.94 -15.92
C LEU A 31 4.36 33.80 -16.95
N ILE A 32 4.75 34.03 -18.21
CA ILE A 32 4.70 32.99 -19.26
C ILE A 32 5.71 31.86 -18.98
N LEU A 33 6.93 32.21 -18.54
CA LEU A 33 7.99 31.25 -18.23
C LEU A 33 7.68 30.44 -16.95
N LEU A 34 7.08 31.09 -15.94
CA LEU A 34 6.58 30.40 -14.76
C LEU A 34 5.34 29.56 -15.07
N ILE A 35 4.41 30.00 -15.92
CA ILE A 35 3.26 29.18 -16.35
C ILE A 35 3.74 27.93 -17.10
N SER A 36 4.75 28.03 -17.98
CA SER A 36 5.28 26.85 -18.68
C SER A 36 5.96 25.85 -17.74
N VAL A 37 6.65 26.33 -16.71
CA VAL A 37 7.27 25.48 -15.67
C VAL A 37 6.21 24.92 -14.72
N PHE A 38 5.17 25.70 -14.39
CA PHE A 38 4.06 25.30 -13.52
C PHE A 38 3.17 24.25 -14.20
N VAL A 39 2.89 24.39 -15.50
CA VAL A 39 2.12 23.42 -16.30
C VAL A 39 2.87 22.10 -16.44
N PHE A 40 4.21 22.12 -16.50
CA PHE A 40 5.04 20.90 -16.51
C PHE A 40 5.16 20.25 -15.13
N SER A 41 5.12 21.02 -14.03
CA SER A 41 5.14 20.47 -12.66
C SER A 41 3.78 19.98 -12.16
N THR A 42 2.67 20.34 -12.80
CA THR A 42 1.31 19.93 -12.38
C THR A 42 0.81 18.61 -12.97
N GLN A 43 1.63 17.85 -13.70
CA GLN A 43 1.18 16.63 -14.40
C GLN A 43 1.63 15.30 -13.77
N CYS A 44 2.17 15.32 -12.56
CA CYS A 44 2.15 14.13 -11.71
C CYS A 44 1.20 14.38 -10.53
N PRO A 45 -0.12 14.32 -10.73
CA PRO A 45 -0.97 14.04 -9.59
C PRO A 45 -0.50 12.69 -9.06
N VAL A 46 0.14 12.70 -7.89
CA VAL A 46 0.09 11.55 -6.98
C VAL A 46 -1.39 11.42 -6.65
N TYR A 47 -2.12 10.74 -7.52
CA TYR A 47 -3.45 10.26 -7.20
C TYR A 47 -3.23 9.16 -6.15
N ALA A 48 -3.15 9.56 -4.88
CA ALA A 48 -3.88 8.79 -3.89
C ALA A 48 -5.32 8.81 -4.40
N GLN A 49 -5.76 7.72 -5.04
CA GLN A 49 -7.11 7.64 -5.56
C GLN A 49 -8.04 7.93 -4.38
N PRO A 50 -8.84 9.01 -4.41
CA PRO A 50 -9.79 9.29 -3.34
C PRO A 50 -10.69 8.08 -3.24
N ARG A 51 -10.56 7.36 -2.14
CA ARG A 51 -11.24 6.11 -1.91
C ARG A 51 -12.20 6.34 -0.76
N GLU A 52 -13.43 5.90 -0.93
CA GLU A 52 -14.31 5.63 0.20
C GLU A 52 -13.64 4.55 1.06
N PRO A 53 -13.31 4.82 2.34
CA PRO A 53 -12.74 3.82 3.23
C PRO A 53 -13.53 2.51 3.14
N ASP A 54 -12.83 1.37 3.12
CA ASP A 54 -13.54 0.09 3.18
C ASP A 54 -14.39 0.05 4.46
N PRO A 55 -15.65 -0.40 4.41
CA PRO A 55 -16.43 -0.58 5.63
C PRO A 55 -15.86 -1.69 6.54
N ASN A 56 -15.05 -2.59 5.98
CA ASN A 56 -14.36 -3.61 6.76
C ASN A 56 -13.05 -3.06 7.35
N THR A 57 -12.64 -3.67 8.45
CA THR A 57 -11.36 -3.42 9.10
C THR A 57 -10.38 -4.56 8.82
N SER A 58 -9.09 -4.29 8.97
CA SER A 58 -8.07 -5.35 8.86
C SER A 58 -8.29 -6.51 9.83
N ASP A 59 -7.73 -7.66 9.45
CA ASP A 59 -7.70 -8.88 10.24
C ASP A 59 -6.37 -9.62 10.02
N PRO A 60 -5.51 -9.77 11.05
CA PRO A 60 -4.22 -10.44 10.94
C PRO A 60 -4.28 -11.87 10.40
N ARG A 61 -5.43 -12.55 10.50
CA ARG A 61 -5.64 -13.90 9.94
C ARG A 61 -5.61 -13.93 8.41
N TRP A 62 -5.76 -12.77 7.76
CA TRP A 62 -5.65 -12.61 6.31
C TRP A 62 -4.22 -12.32 5.85
N ARG A 63 -3.24 -12.31 6.77
CA ARG A 63 -1.82 -12.19 6.42
C ARG A 63 -1.40 -13.35 5.54
N LYS A 64 -0.86 -13.01 4.37
CA LYS A 64 -0.38 -13.94 3.35
C LYS A 64 0.97 -13.48 2.84
N ARG A 65 1.81 -14.45 2.50
CA ARG A 65 3.13 -14.24 1.91
C ARG A 65 3.03 -14.46 0.41
N GLY A 66 3.59 -13.56 -0.38
CA GLY A 66 3.73 -13.71 -1.81
C GLY A 66 5.19 -13.71 -2.26
N ILE A 67 5.42 -14.18 -3.48
CA ILE A 67 6.70 -14.06 -4.18
C ILE A 67 6.45 -13.24 -5.44
N MET A 68 7.19 -12.16 -5.58
CA MET A 68 7.25 -11.33 -6.77
C MET A 68 8.48 -11.74 -7.57
N ASP A 69 8.31 -12.35 -8.73
CA ASP A 69 9.42 -12.83 -9.55
C ASP A 69 9.32 -12.47 -11.05
N GLY A 70 8.66 -11.35 -11.38
CA GLY A 70 8.76 -10.70 -12.69
C GLY A 70 10.19 -10.27 -13.07
N ASN A 71 10.47 -10.08 -14.36
CA ASN A 71 11.79 -9.66 -14.86
C ASN A 71 12.99 -10.44 -14.26
N MET A 72 14.10 -9.77 -13.97
CA MET A 72 15.36 -10.33 -13.44
C MET A 72 15.51 -10.20 -11.92
N VAL A 73 14.46 -9.81 -11.20
CA VAL A 73 14.46 -9.66 -9.74
C VAL A 73 13.51 -10.69 -9.15
N ARG A 74 13.79 -11.16 -7.93
CA ARG A 74 12.82 -11.96 -7.17
C ARG A 74 12.80 -11.49 -5.72
N THR A 75 11.64 -11.09 -5.22
CA THR A 75 11.45 -10.70 -3.82
C THR A 75 10.27 -11.42 -3.18
N LEU A 76 10.37 -11.85 -1.92
CA LEU A 76 9.19 -12.15 -1.10
C LEU A 76 8.57 -10.86 -0.57
N PHE A 77 7.29 -10.92 -0.25
CA PHE A 77 6.56 -9.83 0.42
C PHE A 77 5.40 -10.40 1.24
N TYR A 78 4.86 -9.58 2.13
CA TYR A 78 3.64 -9.84 2.89
C TYR A 78 2.61 -8.74 2.58
N ASN A 79 1.32 -9.10 2.61
CA ASN A 79 0.21 -8.16 2.36
C ASN A 79 -0.12 -7.24 3.56
N ASP A 80 0.78 -7.17 4.53
CA ASP A 80 0.85 -6.15 5.59
C ASP A 80 1.91 -5.08 5.30
N GLY A 81 2.54 -5.14 4.12
CA GLY A 81 3.43 -4.11 3.62
C GLY A 81 4.91 -4.35 3.84
N GLU A 82 5.28 -5.49 4.43
CA GLU A 82 6.67 -5.91 4.54
C GLU A 82 7.19 -6.52 3.23
N ILE A 83 8.43 -6.16 2.84
CA ILE A 83 9.11 -6.68 1.64
C ILE A 83 10.49 -7.19 2.02
N GLY A 84 10.75 -8.48 1.76
CA GLY A 84 11.96 -9.15 2.22
C GLY A 84 11.96 -9.43 3.72
N ARG A 85 12.69 -10.48 4.13
CA ARG A 85 13.11 -10.73 5.51
C ARG A 85 14.52 -11.32 5.56
N ASN A 86 15.27 -11.02 6.63
CA ASN A 86 16.54 -11.68 6.89
C ASN A 86 16.36 -13.21 6.91
N ASP A 87 17.38 -13.93 6.43
CA ASP A 87 17.44 -15.39 6.42
C ASP A 87 16.28 -16.11 5.69
N GLU A 88 15.39 -15.38 4.99
CA GLU A 88 14.42 -15.97 4.07
C GLU A 88 14.96 -15.99 2.62
N PRO A 89 14.75 -17.09 1.87
CA PRO A 89 15.11 -17.11 0.47
C PRO A 89 14.28 -16.09 -0.29
N PHE A 90 14.84 -15.55 -1.36
CA PHE A 90 14.16 -14.60 -2.23
C PHE A 90 13.95 -13.22 -1.60
N SER A 91 14.72 -12.76 -0.63
CA SER A 91 14.66 -11.36 -0.15
C SER A 91 15.48 -10.43 -1.06
N GLY A 92 14.91 -10.00 -2.19
CA GLY A 92 15.60 -9.14 -3.16
C GLY A 92 16.76 -9.84 -3.87
N GLU A 93 16.48 -11.01 -4.45
CA GLU A 93 17.42 -11.76 -5.27
C GLU A 93 17.66 -11.04 -6.61
N TRP A 94 18.92 -10.76 -6.93
CA TRP A 94 19.31 -10.26 -8.26
C TRP A 94 20.72 -10.73 -8.65
N PRO A 95 20.94 -11.20 -9.89
CA PRO A 95 19.92 -11.59 -10.86
C PRO A 95 19.12 -12.79 -10.34
N LYS A 96 17.83 -12.88 -10.71
CA LYS A 96 16.96 -14.01 -10.36
C LYS A 96 17.61 -15.35 -10.76
N GLY A 97 17.71 -16.28 -9.80
CA GLY A 97 18.40 -17.57 -9.96
C GLY A 97 19.89 -17.55 -9.58
N SER A 98 20.46 -16.43 -9.14
CA SER A 98 21.85 -16.34 -8.67
C SER A 98 22.05 -16.77 -7.22
N GLY A 99 20.99 -16.74 -6.40
CA GLY A 99 21.09 -16.89 -4.95
C GLY A 99 21.70 -15.69 -4.22
N HIS A 100 22.02 -14.59 -4.91
CA HIS A 100 22.53 -13.37 -4.27
C HIS A 100 21.36 -12.53 -3.74
N ILE A 101 21.23 -12.50 -2.40
CA ILE A 101 20.21 -11.78 -1.65
C ILE A 101 20.72 -10.38 -1.29
N HIS A 102 19.92 -9.35 -1.57
CA HIS A 102 20.31 -7.94 -1.37
C HIS A 102 19.41 -7.19 -0.39
N LEU A 103 18.31 -7.79 0.05
CA LEU A 103 17.43 -7.23 1.06
C LEU A 103 17.48 -8.11 2.30
N ASP A 104 17.53 -7.44 3.44
CA ASP A 104 17.11 -8.00 4.71
C ASP A 104 15.58 -7.91 4.75
N GLY A 105 15.02 -6.81 5.26
CA GLY A 105 13.61 -6.47 5.15
C GLY A 105 13.38 -4.97 4.95
N VAL A 106 12.20 -4.65 4.42
CA VAL A 106 11.74 -3.29 4.17
C VAL A 106 10.32 -3.18 4.71
N ALA A 107 10.10 -2.19 5.58
CA ALA A 107 8.79 -1.85 6.11
C ALA A 107 8.35 -0.48 5.60
N VAL A 108 7.03 -0.29 5.49
CA VAL A 108 6.45 1.01 5.19
C VAL A 108 6.04 1.71 6.48
N LEU A 109 6.61 2.90 6.70
CA LEU A 109 6.26 3.77 7.81
C LEU A 109 5.33 4.88 7.32
N VAL A 110 4.22 5.09 8.03
CA VAL A 110 3.35 6.24 7.84
C VAL A 110 3.14 6.93 9.17
N MET A 111 3.28 8.25 9.20
CA MET A 111 3.05 9.07 10.37
C MET A 111 2.06 10.17 10.04
N ALA A 112 1.15 10.45 10.96
CA ALA A 112 0.18 11.53 10.85
C ALA A 112 0.13 12.33 12.15
N GLU A 113 -0.37 13.57 12.08
CA GLU A 113 -0.82 14.31 13.25
C GLU A 113 -2.35 14.25 13.25
N CYS A 114 -2.94 13.81 14.37
CA CYS A 114 -4.39 13.78 14.55
C CYS A 114 -4.80 14.28 15.94
N ILE A 115 -6.10 14.48 16.11
CA ILE A 115 -6.69 14.85 17.39
C ILE A 115 -7.43 13.62 17.93
N ASP A 116 -7.07 13.18 19.13
CA ASP A 116 -7.69 12.03 19.79
C ASP A 116 -9.12 12.35 20.28
N ASN A 117 -9.82 11.33 20.81
CA ASN A 117 -11.19 11.50 21.35
C ASN A 117 -11.24 12.42 22.59
N SER A 118 -10.09 12.69 23.22
CA SER A 118 -9.94 13.59 24.36
C SER A 118 -9.58 15.03 23.96
N GLY A 119 -9.39 15.30 22.66
CA GLY A 119 -9.00 16.61 22.13
C GLY A 119 -7.49 16.90 22.19
N ASN A 120 -6.64 15.92 22.51
CA ASN A 120 -5.19 16.07 22.50
C ASN A 120 -4.64 15.87 21.08
N THR A 121 -3.57 16.59 20.76
CA THR A 121 -2.78 16.33 19.56
C THR A 121 -1.89 15.11 19.79
N ILE A 122 -2.01 14.12 18.91
CA ILE A 122 -1.23 12.88 18.92
C ILE A 122 -0.52 12.70 17.58
N HIS A 123 0.53 11.88 17.58
CA HIS A 123 1.39 11.63 16.42
C HIS A 123 1.53 10.12 16.16
N PRO A 124 0.45 9.42 15.80
CA PRO A 124 0.53 7.98 15.50
C PRO A 124 1.50 7.73 14.35
N MET A 125 2.25 6.65 14.48
CA MET A 125 3.18 6.15 13.47
C MET A 125 2.95 4.67 13.30
N GLU A 126 2.52 4.29 12.10
CA GLU A 126 2.18 2.91 11.79
C GLU A 126 3.25 2.27 10.90
N THR A 127 3.58 1.02 11.24
CA THR A 127 4.51 0.17 10.48
C THR A 127 4.16 -1.30 10.67
N MET A 128 4.76 -2.18 9.88
CA MET A 128 4.80 -3.61 10.16
C MET A 128 6.16 -4.15 9.74
N TYR A 129 6.82 -4.83 10.68
CA TYR A 129 8.10 -5.48 10.48
C TYR A 129 8.15 -6.76 11.30
N TYR A 130 8.96 -7.73 10.90
CA TYR A 130 9.02 -9.01 11.62
C TYR A 130 9.64 -8.91 13.04
N GLU A 131 10.31 -7.80 13.37
CA GLU A 131 10.95 -7.56 14.66
C GLU A 131 10.48 -6.27 15.33
N PHE A 132 10.59 -6.23 16.66
CA PHE A 132 10.45 -5.01 17.49
C PHE A 132 9.15 -4.23 17.31
N MET A 133 8.07 -4.92 16.92
CA MET A 133 6.73 -4.36 16.91
C MET A 133 6.16 -4.23 18.32
N ASP A 134 5.38 -3.18 18.55
CA ASP A 134 4.53 -3.09 19.74
C ASP A 134 3.47 -4.19 19.70
N MET A 135 3.17 -4.75 20.87
CA MET A 135 2.32 -5.94 20.99
C MET A 135 1.06 -5.60 21.77
N ASN A 136 -0.08 -6.01 21.24
CA ASN A 136 -1.35 -5.87 21.92
C ASN A 136 -1.31 -6.71 23.23
N PRO A 137 -1.53 -6.10 24.40
CA PRO A 137 -1.36 -6.79 25.69
C PRO A 137 -2.40 -7.89 25.94
N GLU A 138 -3.52 -7.88 25.22
CA GLU A 138 -4.60 -8.86 25.37
C GLU A 138 -4.46 -10.03 24.39
N THR A 139 -4.09 -9.75 23.13
CA THR A 139 -4.05 -10.75 22.06
C THR A 139 -2.64 -11.25 21.74
N ASN A 140 -1.60 -10.55 22.22
CA ASN A 140 -0.20 -10.78 21.89
C ASN A 140 0.03 -10.82 20.36
N GLN A 141 -0.69 -9.98 19.62
CA GLN A 141 -0.48 -9.74 18.19
C GLN A 141 0.24 -8.40 18.00
N PRO A 142 1.09 -8.26 16.95
CA PRO A 142 1.67 -6.97 16.58
C PRO A 142 0.59 -5.91 16.30
N MET A 143 0.79 -4.73 16.86
CA MET A 143 -0.01 -3.51 16.64
C MET A 143 0.62 -2.76 15.47
N GLY A 144 0.27 -3.17 14.27
CA GLY A 144 0.81 -2.61 13.04
C GLY A 144 -0.09 -2.94 11.86
N TRP A 145 0.37 -2.61 10.64
CA TRP A 145 -0.40 -2.85 9.42
C TRP A 145 -0.93 -4.29 9.35
N ALA A 146 -2.21 -4.41 9.04
CA ALA A 146 -2.82 -5.71 8.76
C ALA A 146 -3.68 -5.66 7.49
N PRO A 147 -3.77 -6.77 6.75
CA PRO A 147 -4.50 -6.82 5.50
C PRO A 147 -6.01 -6.73 5.73
N LEU A 148 -6.70 -6.06 4.81
CA LEU A 148 -8.15 -6.08 4.73
C LEU A 148 -8.66 -7.40 4.11
N PRO A 149 -9.66 -8.03 4.72
CA PRO A 149 -10.38 -9.15 4.13
C PRO A 149 -10.97 -8.83 2.75
N GLY A 150 -11.03 -9.84 1.88
CA GLY A 150 -11.73 -9.75 0.59
C GLY A 150 -10.92 -9.18 -0.58
N TYR A 151 -9.65 -8.84 -0.39
CA TYR A 151 -8.73 -8.42 -1.46
C TYR A 151 -7.93 -9.56 -2.10
N CYS A 152 -8.11 -10.77 -1.60
CA CYS A 152 -7.54 -11.99 -2.16
C CYS A 152 -8.50 -13.15 -1.92
N ASN A 153 -8.29 -14.26 -2.62
CA ASN A 153 -8.98 -15.51 -2.31
C ASN A 153 -8.49 -16.02 -0.95
N TYR A 154 -9.40 -16.21 -0.01
CA TYR A 154 -9.10 -16.70 1.33
C TYR A 154 -8.38 -18.06 1.30
N TYR A 155 -8.73 -18.92 0.34
CA TYR A 155 -8.24 -20.30 0.22
C TYR A 155 -6.91 -20.43 -0.53
N GLN A 156 -6.36 -19.33 -1.05
CA GLN A 156 -5.04 -19.33 -1.67
C GLN A 156 -3.96 -18.92 -0.66
N ASP A 157 -2.74 -19.38 -0.87
CA ASP A 157 -1.62 -19.10 0.05
C ASP A 157 -1.02 -17.70 -0.16
N SER A 158 -1.18 -17.13 -1.35
CA SER A 158 -0.65 -15.84 -1.74
C SER A 158 -1.69 -14.70 -1.65
N PRO A 159 -1.24 -13.45 -1.51
CA PRO A 159 -2.03 -12.28 -1.87
C PRO A 159 -2.45 -12.35 -3.34
N ALA A 160 -3.34 -11.44 -3.79
CA ALA A 160 -3.74 -11.44 -5.19
C ALA A 160 -2.55 -11.11 -6.12
N MET A 161 -2.29 -11.97 -7.09
CA MET A 161 -1.20 -11.86 -8.08
C MET A 161 -1.77 -11.79 -9.50
N SER A 162 -1.23 -10.91 -10.35
CA SER A 162 -1.76 -10.66 -11.70
C SER A 162 -1.73 -11.86 -12.65
N ASP A 163 -0.82 -12.80 -12.41
CA ASP A 163 -0.59 -14.02 -13.18
C ASP A 163 -1.34 -15.24 -12.63
N ASP A 164 -1.96 -15.12 -11.44
CA ASP A 164 -2.75 -16.16 -10.80
C ASP A 164 -4.20 -15.70 -10.55
N PRO A 165 -5.12 -15.95 -11.49
CA PRO A 165 -6.53 -15.61 -11.31
C PRO A 165 -7.22 -16.30 -10.13
N GLU A 166 -6.71 -17.44 -9.66
CA GLU A 166 -7.30 -18.15 -8.52
C GLU A 166 -7.02 -17.42 -7.20
N SER A 167 -5.96 -16.60 -7.15
CA SER A 167 -5.62 -15.73 -6.02
C SER A 167 -6.55 -14.52 -5.86
N TRP A 168 -7.39 -14.23 -6.86
CA TRP A 168 -8.28 -13.07 -6.87
C TRP A 168 -9.54 -13.34 -6.05
N PRO A 169 -10.13 -12.33 -5.40
CA PRO A 169 -11.46 -12.47 -4.83
C PRO A 169 -12.51 -12.57 -5.96
N ASP A 170 -13.65 -13.22 -5.70
CA ASP A 170 -14.79 -13.25 -6.63
C ASP A 170 -15.27 -11.83 -7.01
N ARG A 171 -15.13 -10.89 -6.06
CA ARG A 171 -15.43 -9.48 -6.22
C ARG A 171 -14.40 -8.64 -5.48
N TRP A 172 -13.82 -7.67 -6.18
CA TRP A 172 -13.01 -6.62 -5.59
C TRP A 172 -13.88 -5.68 -4.74
N PRO A 173 -13.62 -5.53 -3.42
CA PRO A 173 -14.47 -4.71 -2.55
C PRO A 173 -14.50 -3.23 -2.96
N ASP A 174 -13.44 -2.77 -3.61
CA ASP A 174 -13.22 -1.37 -4.00
C ASP A 174 -13.59 -1.04 -5.45
N LYS A 175 -14.23 -1.98 -6.15
CA LYS A 175 -14.64 -1.80 -7.55
C LYS A 175 -16.11 -2.13 -7.79
N PRO A 176 -16.70 -1.63 -8.90
CA PRO A 176 -18.02 -2.06 -9.31
C PRO A 176 -18.06 -3.56 -9.66
N LEU A 177 -19.26 -4.15 -9.63
CA LEU A 177 -19.48 -5.61 -9.78
C LEU A 177 -18.90 -6.20 -11.07
N ASP A 178 -18.83 -5.40 -12.13
CA ASP A 178 -18.33 -5.84 -13.43
C ASP A 178 -16.81 -6.07 -13.44
N TRP A 179 -16.08 -5.72 -12.37
CA TRP A 179 -14.66 -6.06 -12.19
C TRP A 179 -14.42 -7.49 -11.68
N GLY A 180 -15.46 -8.20 -11.25
CA GLY A 180 -15.32 -9.63 -10.91
C GLY A 180 -14.71 -10.41 -12.07
N GLY A 181 -13.67 -11.21 -11.78
CA GLY A 181 -12.92 -11.96 -12.79
C GLY A 181 -11.96 -11.14 -13.66
N TYR A 182 -11.76 -9.84 -13.40
CA TYR A 182 -10.74 -9.01 -14.05
C TYR A 182 -9.68 -8.56 -13.06
N TRP A 183 -8.43 -8.46 -13.51
CA TRP A 183 -7.32 -7.97 -12.69
C TRP A 183 -7.53 -6.52 -12.21
N ASN A 184 -7.26 -6.27 -10.93
CA ASN A 184 -7.34 -4.96 -10.27
C ASN A 184 -5.97 -4.28 -10.17
N GLY A 185 -5.29 -4.18 -11.31
CA GLY A 185 -3.92 -3.66 -11.42
C GLY A 185 -3.82 -2.16 -11.63
N TYR A 186 -2.59 -1.66 -11.60
CA TYR A 186 -2.25 -0.24 -11.78
C TYR A 186 -2.80 0.34 -13.07
N PHE A 187 -2.69 -0.43 -14.16
CA PHE A 187 -3.05 0.00 -15.51
C PHE A 187 -4.55 -0.01 -15.80
N GLY A 188 -5.37 -0.38 -14.81
CA GLY A 188 -6.82 -0.43 -14.93
C GLY A 188 -7.37 -1.83 -15.18
N LYS A 189 -8.70 -1.88 -15.36
CA LYS A 189 -9.49 -3.12 -15.39
C LYS A 189 -8.94 -4.16 -16.38
N GLY A 190 -8.43 -5.27 -15.86
CA GLY A 190 -7.95 -6.39 -16.67
C GLY A 190 -6.67 -6.11 -17.46
N VAL A 191 -6.02 -4.95 -17.26
CA VAL A 191 -4.78 -4.60 -17.97
C VAL A 191 -3.58 -5.14 -17.20
N LYS A 192 -2.78 -5.99 -17.83
CA LYS A 192 -1.60 -6.65 -17.25
C LYS A 192 -0.36 -6.35 -18.08
N ASN A 193 0.08 -5.08 -18.03
CA ASN A 193 1.22 -4.60 -18.82
C ASN A 193 2.58 -4.82 -18.13
N ALA A 194 2.59 -4.85 -16.79
CA ALA A 194 3.76 -5.23 -16.02
C ALA A 194 4.01 -6.74 -16.14
N ASP A 195 5.25 -7.16 -15.90
CA ASP A 195 5.62 -8.58 -15.90
C ASP A 195 4.88 -9.34 -14.80
N LEU A 196 4.74 -8.68 -13.65
CA LEU A 196 4.02 -9.19 -12.49
C LEU A 196 3.55 -8.02 -11.63
N GLU A 197 2.30 -8.11 -11.17
CA GLU A 197 1.73 -7.21 -10.18
C GLU A 197 1.10 -7.97 -9.02
N THR A 198 1.09 -7.34 -7.85
CA THR A 198 0.25 -7.75 -6.71
C THR A 198 -0.63 -6.60 -6.25
N TYR A 199 -1.81 -6.94 -5.72
CA TYR A 199 -2.76 -5.97 -5.18
C TYR A 199 -3.25 -6.40 -3.81
N TYR A 200 -3.14 -5.50 -2.84
CA TYR A 200 -3.73 -5.68 -1.51
C TYR A 200 -3.98 -4.31 -0.86
N VAL A 201 -4.86 -4.34 0.14
CA VAL A 201 -5.20 -3.18 0.96
C VAL A 201 -4.92 -3.55 2.42
N MET A 202 -4.35 -2.63 3.17
CA MET A 202 -4.05 -2.77 4.59
C MET A 202 -4.46 -1.51 5.35
N ASP A 203 -4.74 -1.67 6.65
CA ASP A 203 -5.05 -0.57 7.58
C ASP A 203 -4.39 -0.79 8.95
N ASP A 204 -4.52 0.23 9.80
CA ASP A 204 -3.96 0.39 11.14
C ASP A 204 -4.93 -0.05 12.25
N ASN A 205 -6.02 -0.75 11.94
CA ASN A 205 -7.06 -1.07 12.93
C ASN A 205 -6.57 -2.01 14.06
N GLN A 206 -5.41 -2.65 13.91
CA GLN A 206 -4.82 -3.45 14.97
C GLN A 206 -4.09 -2.60 16.02
N ASP A 207 -3.78 -1.35 15.69
CA ASP A 207 -3.23 -0.40 16.64
C ASP A 207 -4.34 0.12 17.57
N VAL A 208 -4.09 -0.08 18.86
CA VAL A 208 -4.94 0.27 19.99
C VAL A 208 -4.20 1.18 20.98
N GLU A 209 -3.04 1.72 20.60
CA GLU A 209 -2.24 2.61 21.46
C GLU A 209 -3.01 3.92 21.73
N TRP A 210 -3.71 4.42 20.73
CA TRP A 210 -4.38 5.71 20.76
C TRP A 210 -5.90 5.57 20.86
N ASP A 211 -6.53 6.33 21.76
CA ASP A 211 -7.99 6.49 21.82
C ASP A 211 -8.47 7.42 20.69
N PHE A 212 -8.39 6.93 19.47
CA PHE A 212 -8.73 7.64 18.25
C PHE A 212 -9.77 6.83 17.45
N SER A 213 -10.86 7.49 17.04
CA SER A 213 -11.82 6.93 16.09
C SER A 213 -12.18 8.01 15.05
N PRO A 214 -11.89 7.78 13.76
CA PRO A 214 -12.02 8.77 12.69
C PRO A 214 -13.45 9.07 12.24
#